data_AF-A0AAU2HGL9-F1
#
_entry.id   AF-A0AAU2HGL9-F1
#
_cell.length_a   1.000
_cell.length_b   1.000
_cell.length_c   1.000
_cell.angle_alpha   90.00
_cell.angle_beta   90.00
_cell.angle_gamma   90.00
#
_symmetry.space_group_name_H-M   'P 1'
#
loop_
_entity.id
_entity.type
_entity.pdbx_description
1 polymer ?
#
loop_
_entity_poly.entity_id
_entity_poly.type
_entity_poly.pdbx_seq_one_letter_code
_entity_poly.pdbx_strand_id
1 'polypeptide(L)'
;MSVTETGATIWLTGLPSAGKTTIAYELAGQLRGEGHRVEVLDGDEIREFLSAGLGFSREDRHTNVQRIGFVAELLAANGVKVLVPVIAPYADSRDAVRKRHEAEGTAYLEVHVATPVEVCSVRDVKGLYAKQAAGEISGLTGVDDPYEAPESPDLRIESHRQTVQESAAELYALLSERGAA
;
A
#
# COMPACT_ATOMS: atom_id res chain seq x y z
N MET A 1 -14.70 -29.88 6.18
CA MET A 1 -13.26 -29.57 6.06
C MET A 1 -13.18 -28.07 5.84
N SER A 2 -12.59 -27.33 6.78
CA SER A 2 -12.34 -25.89 6.57
C SER A 2 -11.39 -25.78 5.40
N VAL A 3 -11.80 -25.14 4.30
CA VAL A 3 -10.84 -24.62 3.34
C VAL A 3 -9.93 -23.72 4.16
N THR A 4 -8.64 -24.01 4.24
CA THR A 4 -7.67 -23.09 4.82
C THR A 4 -7.69 -21.86 3.92
N GLU A 5 -8.29 -20.76 4.36
CA GLU A 5 -8.24 -19.50 3.61
C GLU A 5 -6.77 -19.12 3.44
N THR A 6 -6.32 -19.01 2.19
CA THR A 6 -5.00 -18.47 1.88
C THR A 6 -5.02 -16.97 2.16
N GLY A 7 -4.21 -16.53 3.13
CA GLY A 7 -3.98 -15.12 3.37
C GLY A 7 -2.93 -14.56 2.42
N ALA A 8 -2.92 -13.24 2.26
CA ALA A 8 -1.97 -12.55 1.39
C ALA A 8 -1.83 -11.09 1.80
N THR A 9 -0.65 -10.52 1.57
CA THR A 9 -0.42 -9.08 1.69
C THR A 9 -0.44 -8.44 0.31
N ILE A 10 -1.35 -7.50 0.11
CA ILE A 10 -1.46 -6.64 -1.06
C ILE A 10 -0.86 -5.29 -0.69
N TRP A 11 0.37 -5.06 -1.13
CA TRP A 11 1.15 -3.87 -0.79
C TRP A 11 0.98 -2.80 -1.87
N LEU A 12 0.10 -1.83 -1.64
CA LEU A 12 -0.12 -0.73 -2.58
C LEU A 12 0.86 0.41 -2.24
N THR A 13 1.81 0.67 -3.14
CA THR A 13 2.78 1.78 -3.07
C THR A 13 2.52 2.81 -4.16
N GLY A 14 2.84 4.08 -3.90
CA GLY A 14 2.60 5.19 -4.81
C GLY A 14 2.67 6.54 -4.10
N LEU A 15 2.69 7.62 -4.89
CA LEU A 15 2.73 8.99 -4.37
C LEU A 15 1.55 9.34 -3.44
N PRO A 16 1.69 10.33 -2.54
CA PRO A 16 0.55 10.93 -1.84
C PRO A 16 -0.57 11.28 -2.84
N SER A 17 -1.83 11.12 -2.46
CA SER A 17 -2.99 11.40 -3.36
C SER A 17 -3.08 10.56 -4.64
N ALA A 18 -2.27 9.49 -4.79
CA ALA A 18 -2.33 8.60 -5.95
C ALA A 18 -3.57 7.67 -5.99
N GLY A 19 -4.41 7.64 -4.95
CA GLY A 19 -5.64 6.81 -4.94
C GLY A 19 -5.52 5.43 -4.28
N LYS A 20 -4.35 5.10 -3.68
CA LYS A 20 -4.10 3.83 -2.99
C LYS A 20 -5.20 3.42 -2.00
N THR A 21 -5.52 4.30 -1.04
CA THR A 21 -6.50 4.04 0.01
C THR A 21 -7.89 3.79 -0.60
N THR A 22 -8.30 4.59 -1.57
CA THR A 22 -9.59 4.44 -2.25
C THR A 22 -9.72 3.08 -2.95
N ILE A 23 -8.68 2.67 -3.68
CA ILE A 23 -8.64 1.36 -4.36
C ILE A 23 -8.65 0.22 -3.34
N ALA A 24 -7.88 0.34 -2.26
CA ALA A 24 -7.82 -0.67 -1.20
C ALA A 24 -9.18 -0.89 -0.52
N TYR A 25 -9.91 0.18 -0.20
CA TYR A 25 -11.23 0.05 0.42
C TYR A 25 -12.29 -0.51 -0.53
N GLU A 26 -12.24 -0.17 -1.83
CA GLU A 26 -13.14 -0.76 -2.84
C GLU A 26 -12.96 -2.28 -2.91
N LEU A 27 -11.71 -2.75 -3.10
CA LEU A 27 -11.40 -4.17 -3.13
C LEU A 27 -11.73 -4.85 -1.78
N ALA A 28 -11.47 -4.18 -0.65
CA ALA A 28 -11.80 -4.72 0.66
C ALA A 28 -13.31 -4.96 0.82
N GLY A 29 -14.15 -4.05 0.31
CA GLY A 29 -15.60 -4.19 0.30
C GLY A 29 -16.04 -5.42 -0.50
N GLN A 30 -15.48 -5.59 -1.70
CA GLN A 30 -15.75 -6.75 -2.54
C GLN A 30 -15.36 -8.07 -1.85
N LEU A 31 -14.11 -8.20 -1.40
CA LEU A 31 -13.60 -9.43 -0.76
C LEU A 31 -14.37 -9.80 0.52
N ARG A 32 -14.76 -8.80 1.33
CA ARG A 32 -15.60 -9.04 2.52
C ARG A 32 -17.00 -9.52 2.14
N GLY A 33 -17.57 -8.98 1.06
CA GLY A 33 -18.85 -9.43 0.52
C GLY A 33 -18.83 -10.90 0.06
N GLU A 34 -17.66 -11.39 -0.35
CA GLU A 34 -17.41 -12.79 -0.73
C GLU A 34 -17.08 -13.70 0.46
N GLY A 35 -17.06 -13.16 1.68
CA GLY A 35 -16.84 -13.91 2.91
C GLY A 35 -15.38 -14.03 3.34
N HIS A 36 -14.45 -13.34 2.67
CA HIS A 36 -13.05 -13.35 3.06
C HIS A 36 -12.78 -12.56 4.33
N ARG A 37 -11.78 -13.02 5.08
CA ARG A 37 -11.17 -12.23 6.16
C ARG A 37 -10.26 -11.17 5.55
N VAL A 38 -10.57 -9.90 5.77
CA VAL A 38 -9.88 -8.77 5.14
C VAL A 38 -9.60 -7.67 6.14
N GLU A 39 -8.36 -7.18 6.14
CA GLU A 39 -7.93 -6.02 6.93
C GLU A 39 -7.28 -4.97 6.03
N VAL A 40 -7.50 -3.69 6.34
CA VAL A 40 -6.86 -2.57 5.65
C VAL A 40 -5.95 -1.86 6.64
N LEU A 41 -4.63 -1.95 6.44
CA LEU A 41 -3.66 -1.25 7.29
C LEU A 41 -3.40 0.15 6.72
N ASP A 42 -4.24 1.12 7.10
CA ASP A 42 -4.11 2.51 6.66
C ASP A 42 -2.83 3.15 7.24
N GLY A 43 -2.06 3.80 6.36
CA GLY A 43 -0.77 4.39 6.74
C GLY A 43 -0.86 5.50 7.78
N ASP A 44 -1.97 6.23 7.88
CA ASP A 44 -2.17 7.27 8.88
C ASP A 44 -2.51 6.66 10.24
N GLU A 45 -3.41 5.66 10.30
CA GLU A 45 -3.75 4.96 11.54
C GLU A 45 -2.53 4.22 12.11
N ILE A 46 -1.75 3.56 11.26
CA ILE A 46 -0.51 2.92 11.70
C ILE A 46 0.48 3.95 12.27
N ARG A 47 0.60 5.13 11.65
CA ARG A 47 1.43 6.22 12.17
C ARG A 47 0.95 6.73 13.52
N GLU A 48 -0.35 6.83 13.71
CA GLU A 48 -0.93 7.26 14.99
C GLU A 48 -0.68 6.26 16.11
N PHE A 49 -0.87 4.96 15.87
CA PHE A 49 -0.90 3.96 16.96
C PHE A 49 0.36 3.09 17.10
N LEU A 50 0.96 2.64 15.99
CA LEU A 50 2.10 1.72 16.02
C LEU A 50 3.44 2.39 15.72
N SER A 51 3.39 3.55 15.07
CA SER A 51 4.55 4.34 14.68
C SER A 51 4.56 5.74 15.30
N ALA A 52 3.84 5.91 16.41
CA ALA A 52 3.88 7.12 17.21
C ALA A 52 5.33 7.48 17.59
N GLY A 53 5.69 8.74 17.36
CA GLY A 53 7.04 9.27 17.61
C GLY A 53 8.04 9.11 16.46
N LEU A 54 7.73 8.34 15.41
CA LEU A 54 8.55 8.34 14.18
C LEU A 54 8.30 9.61 13.37
N GLY A 55 9.38 10.24 12.91
CA GLY A 55 9.32 11.36 11.99
C GLY A 55 9.12 10.95 10.53
N PHE A 56 9.73 11.74 9.66
CA PHE A 56 9.71 11.57 8.20
C PHE A 56 11.11 11.47 7.61
N SER A 57 12.13 11.20 8.43
CA SER A 57 13.47 10.87 7.94
C SER A 57 13.44 9.55 7.15
N ARG A 58 14.48 9.29 6.35
CA ARG A 58 14.63 8.02 5.63
C ARG A 58 14.59 6.82 6.59
N GLU A 59 15.27 6.91 7.72
CA GLU A 59 15.33 5.87 8.76
C GLU A 59 13.97 5.64 9.43
N ASP A 60 13.25 6.73 9.78
CA ASP A 60 11.91 6.64 10.36
C ASP A 60 10.92 6.00 9.38
N ARG A 61 10.98 6.39 8.11
CA ARG A 61 10.15 5.83 7.04
C ARG A 61 10.45 4.35 6.81
N HIS A 62 11.73 3.96 6.82
CA HIS A 62 12.15 2.58 6.74
C HIS A 62 11.59 1.76 7.91
N THR A 63 11.78 2.25 9.15
CA THR A 63 11.26 1.61 10.36
C THR A 63 9.74 1.47 10.33
N ASN A 64 9.02 2.51 9.91
CA ASN A 64 7.57 2.48 9.76
C ASN A 64 7.13 1.40 8.75
N VAL A 65 7.78 1.32 7.58
CA VAL A 65 7.50 0.30 6.56
C VAL A 65 7.74 -1.11 7.10
N GLN A 66 8.82 -1.34 7.84
CA GLN A 66 9.10 -2.63 8.46
C GLN A 66 8.04 -3.01 9.52
N ARG A 67 7.59 -2.06 10.34
CA ARG A 67 6.51 -2.30 11.33
C ARG A 67 5.20 -2.71 10.66
N ILE A 68 4.81 -2.00 9.61
CA ILE A 68 3.62 -2.36 8.81
C ILE A 68 3.80 -3.76 8.20
N GLY A 69 4.97 -4.03 7.61
CA GLY A 69 5.28 -5.31 7.00
C GLY A 69 5.23 -6.48 7.99
N PHE A 70 5.66 -6.28 9.23
CA PHE A 70 5.53 -7.26 10.30
C PHE A 70 4.06 -7.61 10.61
N VAL A 71 3.23 -6.59 10.80
CA VAL A 71 1.81 -6.80 11.11
C VAL A 71 1.07 -7.42 9.93
N ALA A 72 1.34 -6.96 8.71
CA ALA A 72 0.72 -7.48 7.50
C ALA A 72 1.05 -8.97 7.31
N GLU A 73 2.32 -9.35 7.46
CA GLU A 73 2.75 -10.73 7.37
C GLU A 73 2.07 -11.60 8.43
N LEU A 74 2.06 -11.17 9.70
CA LEU A 74 1.43 -11.92 10.79
C LEU A 74 -0.06 -12.18 10.53
N LEU A 75 -0.79 -11.19 10.00
CA LEU A 75 -2.19 -11.33 9.64
C LEU A 75 -2.37 -12.26 8.44
N ALA A 76 -1.52 -12.12 7.40
CA ALA A 76 -1.54 -12.98 6.21
C ALA A 76 -1.26 -14.45 6.55
N ALA A 77 -0.30 -14.73 7.43
CA ALA A 77 -0.02 -16.08 7.95
C ALA A 77 -1.24 -16.72 8.64
N ASN A 78 -2.18 -15.90 9.12
CA ASN A 78 -3.42 -16.32 9.76
C ASN A 78 -4.63 -16.28 8.81
N GLY A 79 -4.42 -16.29 7.48
CA GLY A 79 -5.48 -16.40 6.48
C GLY A 79 -6.19 -15.08 6.15
N VAL A 80 -5.65 -13.94 6.59
CA VAL A 80 -6.22 -12.62 6.30
C VAL A 80 -5.67 -12.08 4.98
N LYS A 81 -6.53 -11.47 4.16
CA LYS A 81 -6.14 -10.67 3.00
C LYS A 81 -5.89 -9.24 3.48
N VAL A 82 -4.64 -8.84 3.56
CA VAL A 82 -4.21 -7.57 4.13
C VAL A 82 -3.94 -6.59 3.00
N LEU A 83 -4.73 -5.51 2.92
CA LEU A 83 -4.46 -4.42 1.98
C LEU A 83 -3.70 -3.31 2.70
N VAL A 84 -2.56 -2.93 2.15
CA VAL A 84 -1.64 -1.98 2.78
C VAL A 84 -1.44 -0.77 1.85
N PRO A 85 -2.31 0.25 1.92
CA PRO A 85 -2.18 1.47 1.12
C PRO A 85 -1.21 2.48 1.74
N VAL A 86 0.08 2.34 1.43
CA VAL A 86 1.15 3.16 2.03
C VAL A 86 2.05 3.80 0.97
N ILE A 87 2.80 4.85 1.33
CA ILE A 87 3.71 5.48 0.35
C ILE A 87 4.88 4.55 0.04
N ALA A 88 5.59 4.06 1.07
CA ALA A 88 6.76 3.20 0.97
C ALA A 88 7.76 3.64 -0.13
N PRO A 89 8.39 4.83 0.03
CA PRO A 89 9.09 5.49 -1.08
C PRO A 89 10.39 4.81 -1.51
N TYR A 90 11.06 4.08 -0.62
CA TYR A 90 12.37 3.49 -0.89
C TYR A 90 12.24 2.02 -1.26
N ALA A 91 12.94 1.59 -2.31
CA ALA A 91 12.91 0.23 -2.83
C ALA A 91 13.44 -0.78 -1.80
N ASP A 92 14.52 -0.44 -1.09
CA ASP A 92 15.11 -1.28 -0.04
C ASP A 92 14.11 -1.60 1.09
N SER A 93 13.23 -0.66 1.39
CA SER A 93 12.22 -0.78 2.43
C SER A 93 11.11 -1.72 1.99
N ARG A 94 10.68 -1.65 0.72
CA ARG A 94 9.69 -2.58 0.14
C ARG A 94 10.27 -3.99 -0.02
N ASP A 95 11.52 -4.09 -0.46
CA ASP A 95 12.26 -5.35 -0.57
C ASP A 95 12.43 -6.05 0.78
N ALA A 96 12.69 -5.31 1.86
CA ALA A 96 12.73 -5.87 3.21
C ALA A 96 11.39 -6.51 3.63
N VAL A 97 10.26 -5.89 3.27
CA VAL A 97 8.92 -6.46 3.53
C VAL A 97 8.68 -7.71 2.68
N ARG A 98 9.05 -7.68 1.39
CA ARG A 98 8.96 -8.85 0.50
C ARG A 98 9.76 -10.03 1.05
N LYS A 99 11.04 -9.81 1.39
CA LYS A 99 11.93 -10.82 1.98
C LYS A 99 11.39 -11.42 3.27
N ARG A 100 10.70 -10.61 4.10
CA ARG A 100 10.03 -11.12 5.29
C ARG A 100 8.95 -12.13 4.92
N HIS A 101 8.07 -11.79 3.98
CA HIS A 101 7.00 -12.70 3.55
C HIS A 101 7.56 -13.97 2.92
N GLU A 102 8.61 -13.86 2.10
CA GLU A 102 9.31 -15.01 1.51
C GLU A 102 9.91 -15.94 2.59
N ALA A 103 10.51 -15.38 3.64
CA ALA A 103 11.08 -16.16 4.74
C ALA A 103 10.02 -16.92 5.55
N GLU A 104 8.84 -16.33 5.72
CA GLU A 104 7.72 -16.92 6.46
C GLU A 104 6.78 -17.77 5.57
N GLY A 105 7.02 -17.79 4.25
CA GLY A 105 6.20 -18.53 3.29
C GLY A 105 4.80 -17.94 3.09
N THR A 106 4.63 -16.64 3.30
CA THR A 106 3.35 -15.93 3.11
C THR A 106 3.30 -15.20 1.76
N ALA A 107 2.10 -15.12 1.16
CA ALA A 107 1.94 -14.46 -0.13
C ALA A 107 2.10 -12.94 0.01
N TYR A 108 2.89 -12.33 -0.89
CA TYR A 108 3.11 -10.89 -0.97
C TYR A 108 3.02 -10.43 -2.42
N LEU A 109 2.21 -9.40 -2.67
CA LEU A 109 2.00 -8.79 -3.98
C LEU A 109 2.32 -7.29 -3.90
N GLU A 110 3.26 -6.81 -4.70
CA GLU A 110 3.58 -5.38 -4.79
C GLU A 110 2.81 -4.72 -5.92
N VAL A 111 1.97 -3.76 -5.56
CA VAL A 111 1.12 -3.01 -6.47
C VAL A 111 1.60 -1.57 -6.54
N HIS A 112 2.01 -1.13 -7.73
CA HIS A 112 2.38 0.26 -7.96
C HIS A 112 1.18 1.06 -8.46
N VAL A 113 0.66 1.97 -7.65
CA VAL A 113 -0.34 2.95 -8.05
C VAL A 113 0.36 4.16 -8.69
N ALA A 114 0.65 4.02 -9.98
CA ALA A 114 1.47 4.88 -10.82
C ALA A 114 0.72 6.13 -11.30
N THR A 115 0.27 6.96 -10.36
CA THR A 115 -0.35 8.26 -10.69
C THR A 115 0.71 9.35 -10.78
N PRO A 116 0.80 10.10 -11.89
CA PRO A 116 1.77 11.19 -12.04
C PRO A 116 1.64 12.24 -10.94
N VAL A 117 2.76 12.88 -10.59
CA VAL A 117 2.82 13.87 -9.50
C VAL A 117 1.92 15.08 -9.80
N GLU A 118 1.80 15.46 -11.07
CA GLU A 118 0.96 16.57 -11.54
C GLU A 118 -0.52 16.29 -11.30
N VAL A 119 -0.94 15.03 -11.44
CA VAL A 119 -2.32 14.63 -11.13
C VAL A 119 -2.51 14.53 -9.62
N CYS A 120 -1.52 14.01 -8.89
CA CYS A 120 -1.57 13.90 -7.44
C CYS A 120 -1.64 15.27 -6.75
N SER A 121 -0.90 16.26 -7.26
CA SER A 121 -0.88 17.63 -6.75
C SER A 121 -2.16 18.40 -7.05
N VAL A 122 -2.83 18.11 -8.17
CA VAL A 122 -4.17 18.63 -8.46
C VAL A 122 -5.22 18.01 -7.53
N ARG A 123 -5.12 16.70 -7.25
CA ARG A 123 -6.06 16.00 -6.35
C ARG A 123 -5.92 16.46 -4.91
N ASP A 124 -4.69 16.66 -4.43
CA ASP A 124 -4.27 17.10 -3.09
C ASP A 124 -5.24 16.78 -1.94
N VAL A 125 -5.65 15.52 -1.84
CA VAL A 125 -6.75 15.07 -0.96
C VAL A 125 -6.51 15.44 0.51
N LYS A 126 -5.24 15.49 0.93
CA LYS A 126 -4.82 15.80 2.31
C LYS A 126 -4.21 17.21 2.47
N GLY A 127 -4.20 18.02 1.40
CA GLY A 127 -3.59 19.36 1.41
C GLY A 127 -2.07 19.36 1.54
N LEU A 128 -1.40 18.23 1.30
CA LEU A 128 0.04 18.08 1.51
C LEU A 128 0.84 18.83 0.45
N TYR A 129 0.38 18.83 -0.80
CA TYR A 129 1.06 19.55 -1.88
C TYR A 129 0.94 21.07 -1.68
N ALA A 130 -0.24 21.57 -1.30
CA ALA A 130 -0.44 22.98 -0.97
C ALA A 130 0.41 23.42 0.23
N LYS A 131 0.47 22.62 1.30
CA LYS A 131 1.31 22.90 2.48
C LYS A 131 2.80 22.94 2.15
N GLN A 132 3.27 22.03 1.29
CA GLN A 132 4.66 22.03 0.85
C GLN A 132 4.96 23.28 0.02
N ALA A 133 4.07 23.63 -0.92
CA ALA A 133 4.23 24.84 -1.74
C ALA A 133 4.22 26.14 -0.90
N ALA A 134 3.50 26.14 0.22
CA ALA A 134 3.50 27.22 1.20
C ALA A 134 4.72 27.23 2.15
N GLY A 135 5.58 26.20 2.10
CA GLY A 135 6.73 26.05 2.98
C GLY A 135 6.40 25.58 4.41
N GLU A 136 5.17 25.12 4.66
CA GLU A 136 4.71 24.66 5.98
C GLU A 136 5.21 23.25 6.31
N ILE A 137 5.47 22.43 5.28
CA ILE A 137 6.07 21.10 5.42
C ILE A 137 7.24 20.94 4.45
N SER A 138 8.18 20.08 4.82
CA SER A 138 9.30 19.66 3.97
C SER A 138 9.38 18.14 3.89
N GLY A 139 10.11 17.61 2.90
CA GLY A 139 10.26 16.17 2.72
C GLY A 139 9.00 15.49 2.18
N LEU A 140 8.22 16.20 1.34
CA LEU A 140 7.09 15.61 0.64
C LEU A 140 7.60 14.65 -0.44
N THR A 141 7.20 13.39 -0.33
CA THR A 141 7.58 12.34 -1.28
C THR A 141 7.11 12.66 -2.71
N GLY A 142 8.03 12.59 -3.66
CA GLY A 142 7.81 12.95 -5.07
C GLY A 142 7.99 14.44 -5.39
N VAL A 143 8.33 15.27 -4.39
CA VAL A 143 8.64 16.69 -4.55
C VAL A 143 10.04 16.99 -4.00
N ASP A 144 10.21 16.92 -2.68
CA ASP A 144 11.49 17.20 -2.00
C ASP A 144 12.18 15.94 -1.45
N ASP A 145 11.44 14.83 -1.31
CA ASP A 145 11.93 13.51 -0.89
C ASP A 145 11.70 12.52 -2.04
N PRO A 146 12.65 11.64 -2.40
CA PRO A 146 12.50 10.77 -3.56
C PRO A 146 11.36 9.75 -3.41
N TYR A 147 10.82 9.34 -4.55
CA TYR A 147 10.00 8.14 -4.69
C TYR A 147 10.66 7.19 -5.69
N GLU A 148 11.24 6.11 -5.19
CA GLU A 148 11.86 5.06 -6.00
C GLU A 148 10.75 4.13 -6.51
N ALA A 149 10.21 4.45 -7.69
CA ALA A 149 9.13 3.68 -8.29
C ALA A 149 9.52 2.18 -8.42
N PRO A 150 8.61 1.23 -8.12
CA PRO A 150 8.87 -0.19 -8.30
C PRO A 150 9.28 -0.51 -9.74
N GLU A 151 10.41 -1.19 -9.91
CA GLU A 151 10.90 -1.61 -11.23
C GLU A 151 10.06 -2.76 -11.81
N SER A 152 9.76 -3.76 -10.97
CA SER A 152 9.01 -4.97 -11.36
C SER A 152 7.87 -5.25 -10.35
N PRO A 153 6.86 -4.36 -10.24
CA PRO A 153 5.70 -4.64 -9.39
C PRO A 153 4.88 -5.79 -9.99
N ASP A 154 4.16 -6.53 -9.15
CA ASP A 154 3.23 -7.58 -9.56
C ASP A 154 2.05 -7.00 -10.37
N LEU A 155 1.66 -5.75 -10.10
CA LEU A 155 0.71 -4.98 -10.91
C LEU A 155 1.03 -3.48 -10.89
N ARG A 156 0.82 -2.82 -12.02
CA ARG A 156 0.94 -1.36 -12.16
C ARG A 156 -0.41 -0.77 -12.55
N ILE A 157 -0.92 0.13 -11.71
CA ILE A 157 -2.23 0.79 -11.86
C ILE A 157 -2.04 2.27 -12.19
N GLU A 158 -2.49 2.69 -13.37
CA GLU A 158 -2.52 4.10 -13.76
C GLU A 158 -3.85 4.75 -13.33
N SER A 159 -4.04 5.00 -12.02
CA SER A 159 -5.34 5.43 -11.43
C SER A 159 -5.93 6.74 -11.99
N HIS A 160 -5.19 7.47 -12.80
CA HIS A 160 -5.63 8.69 -13.47
C HIS A 160 -6.33 8.40 -14.82
N ARG A 161 -6.29 7.15 -15.29
CA ARG A 161 -6.83 6.73 -16.58
C ARG A 161 -8.00 5.77 -16.46
N GLN A 162 -8.33 5.36 -15.24
CA GLN A 162 -9.36 4.39 -14.96
C GLN A 162 -10.07 4.72 -13.66
N THR A 163 -11.26 4.16 -13.51
CA THR A 163 -12.08 4.28 -12.31
C THR A 163 -11.52 3.47 -11.15
N VAL A 164 -12.06 3.72 -9.96
CA VAL A 164 -11.73 2.95 -8.76
C VAL A 164 -12.15 1.49 -8.95
N GLN A 165 -13.33 1.26 -9.54
CA GLN A 165 -13.89 -0.07 -9.80
C GLN A 165 -13.01 -0.87 -10.77
N GLU A 166 -12.54 -0.25 -11.87
CA GLU A 166 -11.62 -0.90 -12.81
C GLU A 166 -10.30 -1.25 -12.13
N SER A 167 -9.74 -0.34 -11.33
CA SER A 167 -8.51 -0.59 -10.57
C SER A 167 -8.66 -1.73 -9.55
N ALA A 168 -9.80 -1.79 -8.84
CA ALA A 168 -10.09 -2.85 -7.89
C ALA A 168 -10.31 -4.19 -8.61
N ALA A 169 -10.95 -4.19 -9.78
CA ALA A 169 -11.15 -5.38 -10.60
C ALA A 169 -9.82 -5.98 -11.11
N GLU A 170 -8.85 -5.14 -11.50
CA GLU A 170 -7.51 -5.62 -11.87
C GLU A 170 -6.78 -6.28 -10.69
N LEU A 171 -6.89 -5.70 -9.49
CA LEU A 171 -6.31 -6.31 -8.29
C LEU A 171 -7.00 -7.62 -7.92
N TYR A 172 -8.32 -7.67 -8.04
CA TYR A 172 -9.09 -8.89 -7.82
C TYR A 172 -8.64 -9.99 -8.79
N ALA A 173 -8.51 -9.66 -10.08
CA ALA A 173 -8.04 -10.60 -11.09
C ALA A 173 -6.64 -11.15 -10.75
N LEU A 174 -5.70 -10.28 -10.35
CA LEU A 174 -4.38 -10.69 -9.88
C LEU A 174 -4.48 -11.64 -8.67
N LEU A 175 -5.35 -11.34 -7.70
CA LEU A 175 -5.53 -12.19 -6.53
C LEU A 175 -6.08 -13.57 -6.91
N SER A 176 -7.07 -13.64 -7.80
CA SER A 176 -7.62 -14.91 -8.28
C SER A 176 -6.58 -15.74 -9.04
N GLU A 177 -5.76 -15.12 -9.90
CA GLU A 177 -4.66 -15.79 -10.59
C GLU A 177 -3.63 -16.39 -9.63
N ARG A 178 -3.45 -15.76 -8.46
CA ARG A 178 -2.53 -16.20 -7.40
C ARG A 178 -3.17 -17.15 -6.39
N GLY A 179 -4.45 -17.52 -6.57
CA GLY A 179 -5.20 -18.38 -5.65
C GLY A 179 -5.52 -17.72 -4.31
N ALA A 180 -5.61 -16.39 -4.32
CA ALA A 180 -5.84 -15.54 -3.16
C ALA A 180 -7.13 -14.69 -3.29
N ALA A 181 -8.03 -15.02 -4.20
CA ALA A 181 -9.42 -14.54 -4.27
C ALA A 181 -10.28 -15.63 -4.93
#